data_AF-A0A7K2MSC1-F1
#
_entry.id   AF-A0A7K2MSC1-F1
#
_cell.length_a   1.000
_cell.length_b   1.000
_cell.length_c   1.000
_cell.angle_alpha   90.00
_cell.angle_beta   90.00
_cell.angle_gamma   90.00
#
_symmetry.space_group_name_H-M   'P 1'
#
loop_
_entity.id
_entity.type
_entity.pdbx_description
1 polymer ?
#
loop_
_entity_poly.entity_id
_entity_poly.type
_entity_poly.pdbx_seq_one_letter_code
_entity_poly.pdbx_strand_id
1 'polypeptide(L)'
;RNAFIDRLLTATAADSRLRVVVAVRADFLGRCAEHPGLTAALQDATLLAGPMSREELREAVVRPAAAASLVVERALTARLVDEVVDAPGGLPLMSHALLETWRHRTGRALTVTGYEAAGGLRGAVVRTAEEVYGELTAPQADLARRILLRLVAPGDGTPDTRRPAEHAELDLGDADGTRAVLDRLVAARLLTLDDGT
;
A
#
# COMPACT_ATOMS: atom_id res chain seq x y z
N ARG A 1 24.80 0.80 0.42
CA ARG A 1 24.07 -0.45 0.73
C ARG A 1 24.72 -1.24 1.86
N ASN A 2 25.94 -1.78 1.71
CA ASN A 2 26.57 -2.62 2.75
C ASN A 2 26.73 -1.88 4.09
N ALA A 3 27.25 -0.64 4.07
CA ALA A 3 27.36 0.18 5.29
C ALA A 3 26.03 0.42 6.03
N PHE A 4 24.89 0.38 5.33
CA PHE A 4 23.57 0.47 5.97
C PHE A 4 23.21 -0.85 6.65
N ILE A 5 23.40 -1.97 5.96
CA ILE A 5 23.16 -3.32 6.49
C ILE A 5 24.05 -3.57 7.72
N ASP A 6 25.33 -3.23 7.63
CA ASP A 6 26.29 -3.38 8.74
C ASP A 6 25.86 -2.57 9.97
N ARG A 7 25.31 -1.36 9.77
CA ARG A 7 24.74 -0.57 10.87
C ARG A 7 23.53 -1.24 11.51
N LEU A 8 22.62 -1.83 10.73
CA LEU A 8 21.49 -2.58 11.26
C LEU A 8 21.96 -3.78 12.08
N LEU A 9 23.01 -4.48 11.61
CA LEU A 9 23.57 -5.64 12.29
C LEU A 9 24.23 -5.31 13.63
N THR A 10 24.61 -4.06 13.90
CA THR A 10 25.05 -3.67 15.27
C THR A 10 23.96 -3.89 16.33
N ALA A 11 22.69 -4.00 15.93
CA ALA A 11 21.59 -4.33 16.83
C ALA A 11 21.61 -5.79 17.32
N THR A 12 22.37 -6.69 16.68
CA THR A 12 22.48 -8.10 17.10
C THR A 12 23.50 -8.31 18.23
N ALA A 13 24.30 -7.29 18.55
CA ALA A 13 25.23 -7.37 19.68
C ALA A 13 24.47 -7.54 21.01
N ALA A 14 24.99 -8.39 21.90
CA ALA A 14 24.33 -8.77 23.15
C ALA A 14 24.08 -7.59 24.10
N ASP A 15 24.94 -6.56 24.07
CA ASP A 15 24.86 -5.33 24.83
C ASP A 15 24.06 -4.22 24.13
N SER A 16 23.61 -4.48 22.90
CA SER A 16 22.84 -3.49 22.14
C SER A 16 21.47 -3.26 22.76
N ARG A 17 21.15 -1.98 22.97
CA ARG A 17 19.83 -1.50 23.38
C ARG A 17 18.88 -1.27 22.20
N LEU A 18 19.39 -1.38 20.97
CA LEU A 18 18.60 -1.23 19.76
C LEU A 18 17.92 -2.56 19.41
N ARG A 19 16.67 -2.50 18.96
CA ARG A 19 15.95 -3.63 18.37
C ARG A 19 15.52 -3.23 16.97
N VAL A 20 15.85 -4.07 16.00
CA VAL A 20 15.57 -3.83 14.59
C VAL A 20 14.62 -4.92 14.12
N VAL A 21 13.50 -4.50 13.50
CA VAL A 21 12.61 -5.37 12.76
C VAL A 21 12.73 -4.98 11.29
N VAL A 22 13.00 -5.95 10.43
CA VAL A 22 13.05 -5.74 8.98
C VAL A 22 11.92 -6.51 8.33
N ALA A 23 11.13 -5.84 7.50
CA ALA A 23 10.13 -6.48 6.66
C ALA A 23 10.69 -6.64 5.24
N VAL A 24 10.72 -7.88 4.74
CA VAL A 24 11.22 -8.21 3.41
C VAL A 24 10.16 -9.08 2.72
N ARG A 25 9.88 -8.80 1.44
CA ARG A 25 9.02 -9.70 0.65
C ARG A 25 9.74 -11.03 0.42
N ALA A 26 8.98 -12.13 0.39
CA ALA A 26 9.55 -13.48 0.30
C ALA A 26 10.47 -13.68 -0.93
N ASP A 27 10.14 -13.05 -2.06
CA ASP A 27 10.94 -13.09 -3.30
C ASP A 27 12.28 -12.35 -3.21
N PHE A 28 12.49 -11.53 -2.17
CA PHE A 28 13.76 -10.85 -1.91
C PHE A 28 14.61 -11.52 -0.83
N LEU A 29 14.13 -12.60 -0.19
CA LEU A 29 14.90 -13.32 0.85
C LEU A 29 16.21 -13.90 0.29
N GLY A 30 16.24 -14.33 -0.97
CA GLY A 30 17.47 -14.79 -1.63
C GLY A 30 18.57 -13.73 -1.64
N ARG A 31 18.20 -12.45 -1.82
CA ARG A 31 19.16 -11.34 -1.80
C ARG A 31 19.67 -11.03 -0.40
N CYS A 32 18.91 -11.35 0.64
CA CYS A 32 19.39 -11.25 2.02
C CYS A 32 20.45 -12.32 2.30
N ALA A 33 20.31 -13.52 1.70
CA ALA A 33 21.28 -14.61 1.85
C ALA A 33 22.65 -14.31 1.21
N GLU A 34 22.74 -13.33 0.30
CA GLU A 34 24.01 -12.85 -0.26
C GLU A 34 24.87 -12.10 0.77
N HIS A 35 24.29 -11.66 1.90
CA HIS A 35 25.01 -10.95 2.95
C HIS A 35 25.19 -11.85 4.17
N PRO A 36 26.43 -12.22 4.55
CA PRO A 36 26.68 -13.18 5.63
C PRO A 36 26.04 -12.79 6.96
N GLY A 37 26.13 -11.51 7.34
CA GLY A 37 25.55 -11.03 8.59
C GLY A 37 24.01 -11.06 8.61
N LEU A 38 23.34 -10.79 7.48
CA LEU A 38 21.88 -10.92 7.40
C LEU A 38 21.47 -12.39 7.41
N THR A 39 22.23 -13.25 6.74
CA THR A 39 21.99 -14.70 6.75
C THR A 39 21.98 -15.24 8.18
N ALA A 40 23.00 -14.90 8.97
CA ALA A 40 23.09 -15.30 10.38
C ALA A 40 21.92 -14.74 11.20
N ALA A 41 21.58 -13.45 11.03
CA ALA A 41 20.49 -12.83 11.77
C ALA A 41 19.10 -13.41 11.42
N LEU A 42 18.88 -13.81 10.17
CA LEU A 42 17.61 -14.35 9.70
C LEU A 42 17.37 -15.81 10.14
N GLN A 43 18.43 -16.59 10.38
CA GLN A 43 18.30 -18.00 10.80
C GLN A 43 17.49 -18.16 12.09
N ASP A 44 17.70 -17.25 13.06
CA ASP A 44 17.12 -17.39 14.40
C ASP A 44 15.86 -16.51 14.62
N ALA A 45 15.53 -15.63 13.67
CA ALA A 45 14.54 -14.56 13.88
C ALA A 45 13.67 -14.23 12.65
N THR A 46 13.28 -15.25 11.87
CA THR A 46 12.36 -15.07 10.74
C THR A 46 10.92 -15.42 11.10
N LEU A 47 10.01 -14.46 10.93
CA LEU A 47 8.56 -14.68 10.99
C LEU A 47 7.98 -14.56 9.59
N LEU A 48 7.35 -15.63 9.11
CA LEU A 48 6.67 -15.63 7.83
C LEU A 48 5.25 -15.07 7.99
N ALA A 49 5.00 -13.91 7.40
CA ALA A 49 3.67 -13.35 7.27
C ALA A 49 2.96 -13.96 6.06
N GLY A 50 2.18 -15.01 6.31
CA GLY A 50 1.31 -15.62 5.30
C GLY A 50 0.13 -14.72 4.91
N PRO A 51 -0.62 -15.10 3.86
CA PRO A 51 -1.89 -14.43 3.55
C PRO A 51 -2.85 -14.56 4.74
N MET A 52 -3.62 -13.51 5.00
CA MET A 52 -4.65 -13.54 6.04
C MET A 52 -5.70 -14.61 5.71
N SER A 53 -6.06 -15.39 6.72
CA SER A 53 -7.23 -16.25 6.67
C SER A 53 -8.51 -15.43 6.56
N ARG A 54 -9.61 -16.09 6.15
CA ARG A 54 -10.93 -15.46 6.09
C ARG A 54 -11.37 -14.82 7.42
N GLU A 55 -10.99 -15.44 8.55
CA GLU A 55 -11.30 -14.91 9.88
C GLU A 55 -10.43 -13.69 10.21
N GLU A 56 -9.13 -13.73 9.91
CA GLU A 56 -8.26 -12.56 10.10
C GLU A 56 -8.68 -11.38 9.22
N LEU A 57 -9.12 -11.64 7.97
CA LEU A 57 -9.71 -10.60 7.11
C LEU A 57 -10.98 -10.03 7.74
N ARG A 58 -11.87 -10.87 8.25
CA ARG A 58 -13.09 -10.45 8.95
C ARG A 58 -12.74 -9.56 10.15
N GLU A 59 -11.77 -9.96 10.96
CA GLU A 59 -11.29 -9.17 12.09
C GLU A 59 -10.69 -7.83 11.64
N ALA A 60 -9.88 -7.83 10.58
CA ALA A 60 -9.26 -6.63 10.00
C ALA A 60 -10.30 -5.62 9.52
N VAL A 61 -11.50 -6.05 9.15
CA VAL A 61 -12.63 -5.16 8.82
C VAL A 61 -13.38 -4.71 10.08
N VAL A 62 -13.79 -5.65 10.93
CA VAL A 62 -14.77 -5.39 12.00
C VAL A 62 -14.13 -4.71 13.21
N ARG A 63 -12.91 -5.11 13.61
CA ARG A 63 -12.27 -4.60 14.83
C ARG A 63 -11.95 -3.09 14.75
N PRO A 64 -11.36 -2.57 13.65
CA PRO A 64 -11.12 -1.13 13.53
C PRO A 64 -12.42 -0.32 13.53
N ALA A 65 -13.46 -0.82 12.84
CA ALA A 65 -14.77 -0.18 12.85
C ALA A 65 -15.37 -0.14 14.26
N ALA A 66 -15.34 -1.24 15.00
CA ALA A 66 -15.83 -1.32 16.37
C ALA A 66 -15.06 -0.37 17.31
N ALA A 67 -13.72 -0.27 17.17
CA ALA A 67 -12.90 0.67 17.93
C ALA A 67 -13.28 2.13 17.66
N ALA A 68 -13.64 2.46 16.41
CA ALA A 68 -14.20 3.75 16.02
C ALA A 68 -15.71 3.88 16.29
N SER A 69 -16.29 2.90 16.99
CA SER A 69 -17.71 2.80 17.32
C SER A 69 -18.65 2.83 16.09
N LEU A 70 -18.15 2.37 14.94
CA LEU A 70 -18.89 2.12 13.71
C LEU A 70 -19.42 0.69 13.70
N VAL A 71 -20.48 0.46 12.91
CA VAL A 71 -21.06 -0.87 12.69
C VAL A 71 -20.85 -1.22 11.22
N VAL A 72 -20.36 -2.42 10.95
CA VAL A 72 -20.23 -2.95 9.57
C VAL A 72 -21.33 -3.99 9.38
N GLU A 73 -22.10 -3.86 8.31
CA GLU A 73 -23.10 -4.86 7.96
C GLU A 73 -22.45 -6.23 7.77
N ARG A 74 -23.06 -7.28 8.33
CA ARG A 74 -22.55 -8.65 8.21
C ARG A 74 -22.41 -9.09 6.75
N ALA A 75 -23.35 -8.67 5.91
CA ALA A 75 -23.34 -8.96 4.48
C ALA A 75 -22.16 -8.27 3.77
N LEU A 76 -21.86 -7.02 4.14
CA LEU A 76 -20.69 -6.30 3.61
C LEU A 76 -19.39 -7.00 4.00
N THR A 77 -19.24 -7.40 5.27
CA THR A 77 -18.04 -8.12 5.71
C THR A 77 -17.86 -9.44 4.96
N ALA A 78 -18.91 -10.23 4.81
CA ALA A 78 -18.85 -11.49 4.08
C ALA A 78 -18.41 -11.26 2.62
N ARG A 79 -19.03 -10.29 1.95
CA ARG A 79 -18.71 -9.92 0.58
C ARG A 79 -17.27 -9.45 0.40
N LEU A 80 -16.77 -8.59 1.29
CA LEU A 80 -15.38 -8.14 1.26
C LEU A 80 -14.39 -9.30 1.42
N VAL A 81 -14.66 -10.20 2.37
CA VAL A 81 -13.81 -11.38 2.58
C VAL A 81 -13.79 -12.27 1.34
N ASP A 82 -14.95 -12.50 0.71
CA ASP A 82 -15.04 -13.29 -0.51
C ASP A 82 -14.30 -12.65 -1.69
N GLU A 83 -14.42 -11.33 -1.87
CA GLU A 83 -13.80 -10.63 -2.98
C GLU A 83 -12.27 -10.46 -2.80
N VAL A 84 -11.77 -10.40 -1.56
CA VAL A 84 -10.35 -10.12 -1.25
C VAL A 84 -9.47 -11.36 -1.33
N VAL A 85 -9.98 -12.53 -0.94
CA VAL A 85 -9.18 -13.78 -0.86
C VAL A 85 -8.52 -14.13 -2.19
N ASP A 86 -9.20 -13.90 -3.31
CA ASP A 86 -8.71 -14.24 -4.65
C ASP A 86 -8.17 -13.00 -5.41
N ALA A 87 -8.10 -11.84 -4.76
CA ALA A 87 -7.65 -10.61 -5.41
C ALA A 87 -6.13 -10.40 -5.28
N PRO A 88 -5.39 -10.26 -6.39
CA PRO A 88 -4.01 -9.80 -6.33
C PRO A 88 -3.96 -8.40 -5.72
N GLY A 89 -3.16 -8.22 -4.66
CA GLY A 89 -3.16 -6.96 -3.91
C GLY A 89 -4.48 -6.68 -3.17
N GLY A 90 -5.21 -7.73 -2.77
CA GLY A 90 -6.55 -7.60 -2.16
C GLY A 90 -6.61 -6.75 -0.89
N LEU A 91 -5.57 -6.78 -0.04
CA LEU A 91 -5.55 -5.98 1.21
C LEU A 91 -5.54 -4.46 0.96
N PRO A 92 -4.66 -3.90 0.10
CA PRO A 92 -4.77 -2.51 -0.33
C PRO A 92 -6.14 -2.14 -0.92
N LEU A 93 -6.70 -2.99 -1.79
CA LEU A 93 -8.02 -2.74 -2.38
C LEU A 93 -9.11 -2.71 -1.31
N MET A 94 -9.07 -3.64 -0.35
CA MET A 94 -10.00 -3.70 0.77
C MET A 94 -9.93 -2.43 1.61
N SER A 95 -8.72 -1.97 1.93
CA SER A 95 -8.52 -0.74 2.70
C SER A 95 -9.11 0.47 1.99
N HIS A 96 -8.92 0.59 0.67
CA HIS A 96 -9.49 1.68 -0.12
C HIS A 96 -11.01 1.61 -0.18
N ALA A 97 -11.56 0.44 -0.50
CA ALA A 97 -13.00 0.26 -0.59
C ALA A 97 -13.72 0.51 0.75
N LEU A 98 -13.10 0.14 1.88
CA LEU A 98 -13.61 0.46 3.22
C LEU A 98 -13.60 1.95 3.52
N LEU A 99 -12.56 2.67 3.08
CA LEU A 99 -12.49 4.13 3.22
C LEU A 99 -13.62 4.81 2.43
N GLU A 100 -13.81 4.42 1.17
CA GLU A 100 -14.87 5.00 0.34
C GLU A 100 -16.26 4.63 0.90
N THR A 101 -16.45 3.39 1.33
CA THR A 101 -17.68 2.99 2.03
C THR A 101 -17.93 3.81 3.28
N TRP A 102 -16.87 4.15 4.03
CA TRP A 102 -16.98 5.03 5.20
C TRP A 102 -17.36 6.47 4.82
N ARG A 103 -16.89 6.99 3.68
CA ARG A 103 -17.32 8.30 3.14
C ARG A 103 -18.80 8.30 2.75
N HIS A 104 -19.29 7.17 2.23
CA HIS A 104 -20.69 6.96 1.82
C HIS A 104 -21.59 6.34 2.90
N ARG A 105 -21.13 6.29 4.16
CA ARG A 105 -21.84 5.60 5.25
C ARG A 105 -23.18 6.24 5.59
N THR A 106 -24.11 5.43 6.13
CA THR A 106 -25.37 5.93 6.69
C THR A 106 -25.24 6.03 8.22
N GLY A 107 -25.08 7.24 8.74
CA GLY A 107 -24.86 7.47 10.17
C GLY A 107 -23.56 6.81 10.65
N ARG A 108 -23.70 5.70 11.39
CA ARG A 108 -22.58 4.91 11.93
C ARG A 108 -22.39 3.56 11.22
N ALA A 109 -23.20 3.27 10.22
CA ALA A 109 -23.22 1.99 9.53
C ALA A 109 -22.47 2.04 8.19
N LEU A 110 -21.48 1.17 8.02
CA LEU A 110 -20.92 0.81 6.73
C LEU A 110 -21.83 -0.27 6.13
N THR A 111 -22.50 0.08 5.03
CA THR A 111 -23.56 -0.73 4.43
C THR A 111 -23.14 -1.29 3.08
N VAL A 112 -23.78 -2.38 2.65
CA VAL A 112 -23.63 -2.91 1.28
C VAL A 112 -23.98 -1.84 0.25
N THR A 113 -25.03 -1.06 0.49
CA THR A 113 -25.43 0.03 -0.40
C THR A 113 -24.34 1.11 -0.51
N GLY A 114 -23.73 1.52 0.61
CA GLY A 114 -22.62 2.47 0.59
C GLY A 114 -21.38 1.93 -0.14
N TYR A 115 -21.11 0.63 0.01
CA TYR A 115 -20.04 -0.06 -0.70
C TYR A 115 -20.27 -0.14 -2.22
N GLU A 116 -21.50 -0.43 -2.65
CA GLU A 116 -21.86 -0.46 -4.07
C GLU A 116 -21.84 0.94 -4.69
N ALA A 117 -22.33 1.95 -3.96
CA ALA A 117 -22.24 3.35 -4.38
C ALA A 117 -20.78 3.79 -4.56
N ALA A 118 -19.87 3.31 -3.70
CA ALA A 118 -18.43 3.51 -3.82
C ALA A 118 -17.78 2.72 -4.98
N GLY A 119 -18.49 1.77 -5.59
CA GLY A 119 -18.00 0.97 -6.71
C GLY A 119 -17.39 -0.39 -6.34
N GLY A 120 -17.54 -0.83 -5.10
CA GLY A 120 -17.02 -2.12 -4.63
C GLY A 120 -15.49 -2.20 -4.63
N LEU A 121 -14.94 -3.42 -4.49
CA LEU A 121 -13.52 -3.65 -4.20
C LEU A 121 -12.59 -3.10 -5.27
N ARG A 122 -12.86 -3.44 -6.54
CA ARG A 122 -12.03 -3.00 -7.67
C ARG A 122 -12.48 -1.64 -8.20
N GLY A 123 -13.79 -1.41 -8.24
CA GLY A 123 -14.34 -0.19 -8.82
C GLY A 123 -14.07 1.04 -7.99
N ALA A 124 -13.84 0.92 -6.66
CA ALA A 124 -13.49 2.08 -5.84
C ALA A 124 -12.15 2.71 -6.27
N VAL A 125 -11.09 1.90 -6.46
CA VAL A 125 -9.78 2.44 -6.89
C VAL A 125 -9.83 2.91 -8.33
N VAL A 126 -10.42 2.13 -9.23
CA VAL A 126 -10.54 2.50 -10.65
C VAL A 126 -11.32 3.79 -10.79
N ARG A 127 -12.47 3.93 -10.11
CA ARG A 127 -13.28 5.15 -10.17
C ARG A 127 -12.52 6.36 -9.64
N THR A 128 -11.87 6.25 -8.48
CA THR A 128 -11.03 7.33 -7.95
C THR A 128 -9.91 7.71 -8.94
N ALA A 129 -9.26 6.73 -9.57
CA ALA A 129 -8.23 6.98 -10.56
C ALA A 129 -8.77 7.66 -11.82
N GLU A 130 -9.90 7.19 -12.36
CA GLU A 130 -10.55 7.77 -13.53
C GLU A 130 -11.10 9.18 -13.27
N GLU A 131 -11.67 9.43 -12.08
CA GLU A 131 -12.13 10.77 -11.67
C GLU A 131 -10.96 11.75 -11.61
N VAL A 132 -9.88 11.38 -10.92
CA VAL A 132 -8.67 12.22 -10.81
C VAL A 132 -8.05 12.45 -12.18
N TYR A 133 -7.93 11.41 -13.00
CA TYR A 133 -7.33 11.50 -14.33
C TYR A 133 -8.19 12.32 -15.30
N GLY A 134 -9.51 12.21 -15.21
CA GLY A 134 -10.47 12.97 -16.03
C GLY A 134 -10.48 14.47 -15.74
N GLU A 135 -10.06 14.89 -14.54
CA GLU A 135 -9.89 16.29 -14.16
C GLU A 135 -8.56 16.90 -14.63
N LEU A 136 -7.63 16.08 -15.14
CA LEU A 136 -6.33 16.56 -15.64
C LEU A 136 -6.48 17.18 -17.02
N THR A 137 -5.75 18.27 -17.26
CA THR A 137 -5.55 18.77 -18.62
C THR A 137 -4.68 17.79 -19.42
N ALA A 138 -4.72 17.85 -20.75
CA ALA A 138 -3.91 16.94 -21.58
C ALA A 138 -2.39 16.97 -21.24
N PRO A 139 -1.76 18.14 -20.97
CA PRO A 139 -0.38 18.18 -20.48
C PRO A 139 -0.20 17.51 -19.11
N GLN A 140 -1.14 17.73 -18.18
CA GLN A 140 -1.10 17.10 -16.85
C GLN A 140 -1.28 15.58 -16.92
N ALA A 141 -2.10 15.09 -17.85
CA ALA A 141 -2.32 13.67 -18.07
C ALA A 141 -1.06 12.96 -18.61
N ASP A 142 -0.34 13.57 -19.56
CA ASP A 142 0.96 13.05 -20.02
C ASP A 142 1.98 13.03 -18.88
N LEU A 143 2.01 14.09 -18.07
CA LEU A 143 2.88 14.19 -16.92
C LEU A 143 2.56 13.11 -15.87
N ALA A 144 1.29 12.90 -15.55
CA ALA A 144 0.83 11.84 -14.65
C ALA A 144 1.28 10.46 -15.14
N ARG A 145 1.13 10.17 -16.43
CA ARG A 145 1.61 8.91 -17.02
C ARG A 145 3.11 8.73 -16.83
N ARG A 146 3.91 9.77 -17.08
CA ARG A 146 5.38 9.73 -16.93
C ARG A 146 5.82 9.57 -15.47
N ILE A 147 5.11 10.20 -14.54
CA ILE A 147 5.33 10.05 -13.09
C ILE A 147 5.01 8.61 -12.67
N LEU A 148 3.81 8.11 -12.97
CA LEU A 148 3.37 6.76 -12.55
C LEU A 148 4.31 5.67 -13.07
N LEU A 149 4.79 5.77 -14.32
CA LEU A 149 5.76 4.83 -14.87
C LEU A 149 7.13 4.89 -14.17
N ARG A 150 7.55 6.04 -13.63
CA ARG A 150 8.79 6.17 -12.85
C ARG A 150 8.68 5.58 -11.45
N LEU A 151 7.46 5.44 -10.94
CA LEU A 151 7.15 4.87 -9.62
C LEU A 151 6.99 3.35 -9.65
N VAL A 152 7.23 2.71 -10.80
CA VAL A 152 7.26 1.26 -10.96
C VAL A 152 8.71 0.83 -11.18
N ALA A 153 9.15 -0.16 -10.41
CA ALA A 153 10.36 -0.92 -10.68
C ALA A 153 9.93 -2.25 -11.33
N PRO A 154 10.15 -2.40 -12.65
CA PRO A 154 9.85 -3.65 -13.34
C PRO A 154 10.63 -4.80 -12.70
N GLY A 155 9.94 -5.92 -12.47
CA GLY A 155 10.61 -7.10 -11.96
C GLY A 155 11.21 -7.93 -13.10
N ASP A 156 12.53 -8.12 -13.10
CA ASP A 156 13.20 -9.05 -14.02
C ASP A 156 12.89 -10.50 -13.60
N GLY A 157 11.71 -11.00 -13.98
CA GLY A 157 11.23 -12.34 -13.62
C GLY A 157 10.53 -12.44 -12.25
N THR A 158 10.30 -11.31 -11.59
CA THR A 158 9.47 -11.19 -10.37
C THR A 158 8.31 -10.22 -10.63
N PRO A 159 7.23 -10.22 -9.83
CA PRO A 159 6.18 -9.22 -9.97
C PRO A 159 6.72 -7.81 -9.75
N ASP A 160 6.29 -6.86 -10.59
CA ASP A 160 6.64 -5.45 -10.51
C ASP A 160 6.49 -4.92 -9.07
N THR A 161 7.41 -4.04 -8.70
CA THR A 161 7.47 -3.48 -7.35
C THR A 161 7.30 -1.97 -7.39
N ARG A 162 6.84 -1.39 -6.30
CA ARG A 162 6.86 0.07 -6.15
C ARG A 162 8.30 0.56 -6.13
N ARG A 163 8.56 1.69 -6.79
CA ARG A 163 9.83 2.41 -6.74
C ARG A 163 9.59 3.76 -6.05
N PRO A 164 10.11 3.95 -4.82
CA PRO A 164 10.19 5.30 -4.25
C PRO A 164 11.06 6.18 -5.15
N ALA A 165 10.66 7.43 -5.33
CA ALA A 165 11.40 8.42 -6.11
C ALA A 165 11.42 9.74 -5.35
N GLU A 166 12.56 10.44 -5.39
CA GLU A 166 12.64 11.77 -4.79
C GLU A 166 11.81 12.76 -5.62
N HIS A 167 11.23 13.77 -4.96
CA HIS A 167 10.45 14.82 -5.65
C HIS A 167 11.22 15.46 -6.82
N ALA A 168 12.53 15.68 -6.64
CA ALA A 168 13.38 16.26 -7.67
C ALA A 168 13.53 15.35 -8.90
N GLU A 169 13.43 14.03 -8.75
CA GLU A 169 13.48 13.08 -9.86
C GLU A 169 12.18 13.10 -10.69
N LEU A 170 11.08 13.50 -10.05
CA LEU A 170 9.77 13.61 -10.67
C LEU A 170 9.54 14.97 -11.34
N ASP A 171 10.45 15.93 -11.18
CA ASP A 171 10.41 17.18 -11.94
C ASP A 171 10.84 16.93 -13.39
N LEU A 172 9.82 16.86 -14.26
CA LEU A 172 9.98 16.47 -15.66
C LEU A 172 10.08 17.67 -16.61
N GLY A 173 10.55 18.82 -16.09
CA GLY A 173 10.67 20.09 -16.81
C GLY A 173 9.46 21.00 -16.66
N ASP A 174 8.54 20.66 -15.75
CA ASP A 174 7.35 21.42 -15.38
C ASP A 174 7.07 21.21 -13.89
N ALA A 175 7.77 21.95 -13.04
CA ALA A 175 7.70 21.79 -11.59
C ALA A 175 6.30 22.06 -11.03
N ASP A 176 5.59 23.05 -11.56
CA ASP A 176 4.27 23.43 -11.08
C ASP A 176 3.20 22.43 -11.54
N GLY A 177 3.27 21.97 -12.80
CA GLY A 177 2.44 20.87 -13.28
C GLY A 177 2.69 19.58 -12.50
N THR A 178 3.95 19.27 -12.20
CA THR A 178 4.35 18.05 -11.46
C THR A 178 3.75 18.08 -10.06
N ARG A 179 3.92 19.21 -9.35
CA ARG A 179 3.35 19.41 -8.01
C ARG A 179 1.84 19.26 -8.01
N ALA A 180 1.15 19.92 -8.95
CA ALA A 180 -0.30 19.84 -9.05
C ALA A 180 -0.82 18.41 -9.30
N VAL A 181 -0.12 17.63 -10.12
CA VAL A 181 -0.46 16.22 -10.37
C VAL A 181 -0.22 15.36 -9.12
N LEU A 182 0.94 15.51 -8.48
CA LEU A 182 1.27 14.78 -7.25
C LEU A 182 0.27 15.08 -6.14
N ASP A 183 -0.04 16.35 -5.90
CA ASP A 183 -0.99 16.78 -4.86
C ASP A 183 -2.37 16.13 -5.05
N ARG A 184 -2.85 16.06 -6.30
CA ARG A 184 -4.13 15.39 -6.61
C ARG A 184 -4.08 13.89 -6.36
N LEU A 185 -3.03 13.21 -6.83
CA LEU A 185 -2.88 11.77 -6.64
C LEU A 185 -2.75 11.40 -5.16
N VAL A 186 -2.07 12.23 -4.37
CA VAL A 186 -1.89 12.05 -2.92
C VAL A 186 -3.19 12.34 -2.16
N ALA A 187 -3.90 13.42 -2.50
CA ALA A 187 -5.19 13.73 -1.90
C ALA A 187 -6.22 12.60 -2.15
N ALA A 188 -6.15 11.98 -3.33
CA ALA A 188 -6.94 10.81 -3.69
C ALA A 188 -6.42 9.48 -3.10
N ARG A 189 -5.30 9.50 -2.37
CA ARG A 189 -4.60 8.35 -1.78
C ARG A 189 -4.14 7.30 -2.80
N LEU A 190 -3.95 7.71 -4.05
CA LEU A 190 -3.35 6.89 -5.10
C LEU A 190 -1.82 6.86 -4.96
N LEU A 191 -1.24 7.90 -4.37
CA LEU A 191 0.16 7.97 -3.97
C LEU A 191 0.28 8.32 -2.48
N THR A 192 1.43 7.99 -1.91
CA THR A 192 1.83 8.38 -0.55
C THR A 192 3.12 9.18 -0.62
N LEU A 193 3.21 10.26 0.14
CA LEU A 193 4.43 11.04 0.33
C LEU A 193 4.95 10.81 1.75
N ASP A 194 6.26 10.70 1.86
CA ASP A 194 7.07 10.76 3.08
C ASP A 194 8.06 11.93 2.93
N ASP A 195 8.78 12.31 3.99
CA ASP A 195 9.70 13.45 3.97
C ASP A 195 10.78 13.30 2.87
N GLY A 196 10.52 13.91 1.70
CA GLY A 196 11.41 13.93 0.54
C GLY A 196 11.16 12.87 -0.56
N THR A 197 10.21 11.94 -0.39
CA THR A 197 9.94 10.82 -1.34
C THR A 197 8.48 10.40 -1.43
#